data_AF-A0A6M1SI65-F1
#
_entry.id   AF-A0A6M1SI65-F1
#
_cell.length_a   1.000
_cell.length_b   1.000
_cell.length_c   1.000
_cell.angle_alpha   90.00
_cell.angle_beta   90.00
_cell.angle_gamma   90.00
#
_symmetry.space_group_name_H-M   'P 1'
#
loop_
_entity.id
_entity.type
_entity.pdbx_description
1 polymer ?
#
loop_
_entity_poly.entity_id
_entity_poly.type
_entity_poly.pdbx_seq_one_letter_code
_entity_poly.pdbx_strand_id
1 'polypeptide(L)'
;RAILVTPSHQYPLGMVMSLARRQALLAYARTHGSWIIEDDYDSEFRYGTRPLPALQGLDDAGRVIYVGSLSKVLFPGLRLGYLVVPPALAERFALGSAA
;
A
#
# COMPACT_ATOMS: atom_id res chain seq x y z
N ARG A 1 10.28 -6.27 -11.35
CA ARG A 1 8.84 -6.49 -11.60
C ARG A 1 8.07 -5.90 -10.44
N ALA A 2 6.90 -5.32 -10.68
CA ALA A 2 6.06 -4.71 -9.65
C ALA A 2 4.61 -5.17 -9.78
N ILE A 3 3.88 -5.22 -8.66
CA ILE A 3 2.47 -5.62 -8.56
C ILE A 3 1.75 -4.48 -7.84
N LEU A 4 0.74 -3.89 -8.47
CA LEU A 4 -0.08 -2.85 -7.86
C LEU A 4 -1.38 -3.46 -7.33
N VAL A 5 -1.73 -3.16 -6.08
CA VAL A 5 -2.94 -3.66 -5.42
C VAL A 5 -3.58 -2.60 -4.53
N THR A 6 -4.90 -2.68 -4.41
CA THR A 6 -5.74 -1.90 -3.49
C THR A 6 -6.40 -2.88 -2.50
N PRO A 7 -5.65 -3.44 -1.53
CA PRO A 7 -6.06 -4.63 -0.79
C PRO A 7 -7.13 -4.35 0.27
N SER A 8 -7.22 -3.10 0.70
CA SER A 8 -8.14 -2.61 1.71
C SER A 8 -9.55 -2.41 1.15
N HIS A 9 -9.64 -1.84 -0.04
CA HIS A 9 -10.87 -1.67 -0.79
C HIS A 9 -10.50 -1.69 -2.28
N GLN A 10 -10.74 -2.82 -2.96
CA GLN A 10 -10.27 -2.97 -4.33
C GLN A 10 -10.96 -1.94 -5.23
N TYR A 11 -10.19 -1.16 -5.95
CA TYR A 11 -10.73 -0.27 -6.97
C TYR A 11 -10.76 -0.97 -8.34
N PRO A 12 -11.90 -1.05 -9.05
CA PRO A 12 -13.20 -0.44 -8.74
C PRO A 12 -14.25 -1.39 -8.10
N LEU A 13 -13.92 -2.66 -7.86
CA LEU A 13 -14.89 -3.71 -7.53
C LEU A 13 -15.32 -3.76 -6.05
N GLY A 14 -14.65 -3.02 -5.18
CA GLY A 14 -14.99 -2.86 -3.78
C GLY A 14 -14.58 -4.02 -2.86
N MET A 15 -13.87 -5.02 -3.35
CA MET A 15 -13.57 -6.23 -2.58
C MET A 15 -12.41 -6.02 -1.59
N VAL A 16 -12.54 -6.57 -0.38
CA VAL A 16 -11.45 -6.63 0.59
C VAL A 16 -10.58 -7.85 0.34
N MET A 17 -9.26 -7.67 0.26
CA MET A 17 -8.31 -8.78 0.13
C MET A 17 -8.18 -9.52 1.46
N SER A 18 -8.52 -10.81 1.46
CA SER A 18 -8.42 -11.68 2.65
C SER A 18 -6.98 -11.83 3.14
N LEU A 19 -6.80 -12.09 4.43
CA LEU A 19 -5.49 -12.31 5.04
C LEU A 19 -4.68 -13.41 4.34
N ALA A 20 -5.32 -14.53 4.00
CA ALA A 20 -4.68 -15.62 3.27
C ALA A 20 -4.15 -15.17 1.90
N ARG A 21 -4.90 -14.33 1.17
CA ARG A 21 -4.45 -13.77 -0.11
C ARG A 21 -3.29 -12.78 0.07
N ARG A 22 -3.34 -11.95 1.13
CA ARG A 22 -2.26 -11.04 1.50
C ARG A 22 -0.95 -11.80 1.76
N GLN A 23 -1.00 -12.86 2.57
CA GLN A 23 0.15 -13.73 2.87
C GLN A 23 0.70 -14.42 1.61
N ALA A 24 -0.18 -14.96 0.75
CA ALA A 24 0.22 -15.59 -0.50
C ALA A 24 0.92 -14.60 -1.45
N LEU A 25 0.42 -13.37 -1.54
CA LEU A 25 1.02 -12.32 -2.36
C LEU A 25 2.42 -11.92 -1.84
N LEU A 26 2.56 -11.75 -0.51
CA LEU A 26 3.85 -11.46 0.12
C LEU A 26 4.87 -12.59 -0.11
N ALA A 27 4.44 -13.84 0.06
CA ALA A 27 5.29 -15.00 -0.22
C ALA A 27 5.74 -15.03 -1.68
N TYR A 28 4.82 -14.77 -2.62
CA TYR A 28 5.15 -14.69 -4.05
C TYR A 28 6.18 -13.58 -4.33
N ALA A 29 5.97 -12.38 -3.79
CA ALA A 29 6.86 -11.24 -3.98
C ALA A 29 8.26 -11.52 -3.43
N ARG A 30 8.34 -12.15 -2.25
CA ARG A 30 9.60 -12.60 -1.66
C ARG A 30 10.33 -13.59 -2.57
N THR A 31 9.66 -14.64 -3.01
CA THR A 31 10.26 -15.70 -3.85
C THR A 31 10.76 -15.18 -5.19
N HIS A 32 10.06 -14.20 -5.78
CA HIS A 32 10.38 -13.69 -7.12
C HIS A 32 11.11 -12.34 -7.12
N GLY A 33 11.52 -11.83 -5.95
CA GLY A 33 12.13 -10.50 -5.82
C GLY A 33 11.28 -9.39 -6.42
N SER A 34 9.96 -9.51 -6.36
CA SER A 34 9.02 -8.54 -6.93
C SER A 34 8.62 -7.50 -5.89
N TRP A 35 8.36 -6.28 -6.35
CA TRP A 35 7.82 -5.21 -5.52
C TRP A 35 6.30 -5.27 -5.48
N ILE A 36 5.71 -4.97 -4.33
CA ILE A 36 4.29 -4.73 -4.17
C ILE A 36 4.09 -3.24 -3.91
N ILE A 37 3.22 -2.61 -4.69
CA ILE A 37 2.74 -1.26 -4.44
C ILE A 37 1.34 -1.42 -3.86
N GLU A 38 1.21 -1.13 -2.57
CA GLU A 38 -0.06 -1.12 -1.85
C GLU A 38 -0.63 0.30 -1.90
N ASP A 39 -1.67 0.52 -2.69
CA ASP A 39 -2.40 1.79 -2.76
C ASP A 39 -3.58 1.74 -1.79
N ASP A 40 -3.46 2.43 -0.65
CA ASP A 40 -4.48 2.49 0.39
C ASP A 40 -5.10 3.89 0.43
N TYR A 41 -5.90 4.18 -0.60
CA TYR A 41 -6.44 5.50 -0.90
C TYR A 41 -7.62 5.94 -0.02
N ASP A 42 -8.29 5.01 0.67
CA ASP A 42 -9.50 5.26 1.48
C ASP A 42 -9.47 4.55 2.83
N SER A 43 -8.28 4.26 3.33
CA SER A 43 -8.08 3.48 4.55
C SER A 43 -8.82 4.05 5.77
N GLU A 44 -9.01 5.36 5.78
CA GLU A 44 -9.59 6.13 6.87
C GLU A 44 -11.13 6.16 6.85
N PHE A 45 -11.76 5.75 5.74
CA PHE A 45 -13.22 5.67 5.59
C PHE A 45 -13.69 4.23 5.76
N ARG A 46 -13.54 3.68 6.96
CA ARG A 46 -13.95 2.29 7.25
C ARG A 46 -15.02 2.25 8.34
N TYR A 47 -16.25 2.01 7.91
CA TYR A 47 -17.42 1.81 8.78
C TYR A 47 -17.53 0.31 9.13
N GLY A 48 -17.38 -0.07 10.40
CA GLY A 48 -17.63 -1.44 10.88
C GLY A 48 -16.46 -2.13 11.60
N THR A 49 -16.09 -3.34 11.13
CA THR A 49 -15.19 -4.30 11.81
C THR A 49 -13.72 -3.88 11.87
N ARG A 50 -12.97 -4.42 12.86
CA ARG A 50 -11.53 -4.18 13.04
C ARG A 50 -10.76 -4.45 11.73
N PRO A 51 -9.98 -3.48 11.22
CA PRO A 51 -9.35 -3.60 9.91
C PRO A 51 -8.28 -4.71 9.91
N LEU A 52 -8.17 -5.40 8.77
CA LEU A 52 -7.01 -6.25 8.50
C LEU A 52 -5.76 -5.38 8.39
N PRO A 53 -4.61 -5.82 8.91
CA PRO A 53 -3.35 -5.10 8.74
C PRO A 53 -3.02 -4.90 7.25
N ALA A 54 -2.49 -3.71 6.91
CA ALA A 54 -1.91 -3.42 5.60
C ALA A 54 -0.87 -4.49 5.21
N LEU A 55 -0.64 -4.70 3.91
CA LEU A 55 0.44 -5.58 3.44
C LEU A 55 1.78 -5.13 4.02
N GLN A 56 2.01 -3.82 4.08
CA GLN A 56 3.23 -3.26 4.69
C GLN A 56 3.40 -3.68 6.15
N GLY A 57 2.31 -3.77 6.93
CA GLY A 57 2.36 -4.21 8.33
C GLY A 57 2.56 -5.71 8.51
N LEU A 58 2.47 -6.50 7.43
CA LEU A 58 2.68 -7.95 7.40
C LEU A 58 3.99 -8.34 6.69
N ASP A 59 4.71 -7.37 6.14
CA ASP A 59 5.86 -7.61 5.27
C ASP A 59 7.18 -7.64 6.04
N ASP A 60 7.71 -8.84 6.25
CA ASP A 60 9.03 -9.05 6.87
C ASP A 60 10.18 -9.03 5.84
N ALA A 61 9.87 -9.00 4.54
CA ALA A 61 10.87 -9.11 3.47
C ALA A 61 11.25 -7.76 2.85
N GLY A 62 10.61 -6.67 3.28
CA GLY A 62 10.83 -5.32 2.78
C GLY A 62 10.55 -5.21 1.27
N ARG A 63 9.45 -5.82 0.81
CA ARG A 63 8.97 -5.86 -0.58
C ARG A 63 7.75 -4.99 -0.84
N VAL A 64 7.15 -4.40 0.19
CA VAL A 64 5.98 -3.53 0.05
C VAL A 64 6.40 -2.05 0.07
N ILE A 65 5.90 -1.30 -0.91
CA ILE A 65 5.85 0.15 -0.94
C ILE A 65 4.40 0.54 -0.67
N TYR A 66 4.15 1.18 0.46
CA TYR A 66 2.81 1.65 0.83
C TYR A 66 2.58 3.06 0.31
N VAL A 67 1.44 3.29 -0.31
CA VAL A 67 1.00 4.57 -0.86
C VAL A 67 -0.27 4.97 -0.13
N GLY A 68 -0.24 6.14 0.52
CA GLY A 68 -1.39 6.71 1.21
C GLY A 68 -1.71 8.11 0.72
N SER A 69 -2.94 8.57 0.99
CA SER A 69 -3.38 9.92 0.66
C SER A 69 -4.16 10.55 1.80
N LEU A 70 -3.84 11.80 2.13
CA LEU A 70 -4.62 12.61 3.08
C LEU A 70 -5.76 13.36 2.41
N SER A 71 -5.88 13.27 1.08
CA SER A 71 -6.85 14.03 0.28
C SER A 71 -8.29 13.61 0.56
N LYS A 72 -8.51 12.41 1.08
CA LYS A 72 -9.84 11.93 1.47
C LYS A 72 -10.20 12.35 2.89
N VAL A 73 -9.25 12.43 3.80
CA VAL A 73 -9.46 12.71 5.24
C VAL A 73 -9.66 14.19 5.55
N LEU A 74 -8.91 15.06 4.88
CA LEU A 74 -8.92 16.50 5.16
C LEU A 74 -9.82 17.25 4.18
N PHE A 75 -9.40 17.37 2.92
CA PHE A 75 -10.23 17.83 1.80
C PHE A 75 -9.52 17.52 0.46
N PRO A 76 -10.25 17.19 -0.62
CA PRO A 76 -9.65 16.75 -1.90
C PRO A 76 -8.67 17.74 -2.54
N GLY A 77 -8.83 19.03 -2.26
CA GLY A 77 -7.98 20.10 -2.80
C GLY A 77 -6.55 20.11 -2.22
N LEU A 78 -6.29 19.43 -1.10
CA LEU A 78 -4.96 19.41 -0.48
C LEU A 78 -3.93 18.66 -1.32
N ARG A 79 -4.37 17.65 -2.09
CA ARG A 79 -3.52 16.86 -3.01
C ARG A 79 -2.23 16.31 -2.37
N LEU A 80 -2.28 16.01 -1.06
CA LEU A 80 -1.15 15.47 -0.31
C LEU A 80 -1.22 13.94 -0.26
N GLY A 81 -0.15 13.31 -0.74
CA GLY A 81 0.10 11.88 -0.63
C GLY A 81 1.41 11.61 0.10
N TYR A 82 1.60 10.38 0.56
CA TYR A 82 2.83 9.94 1.20
C TYR A 82 3.17 8.50 0.78
N LEU A 83 4.45 8.16 0.92
CA LEU A 83 4.97 6.82 0.66
C LEU A 83 5.67 6.31 1.91
N VAL A 84 5.43 5.04 2.26
CA VAL A 84 6.31 4.30 3.17
C VAL A 84 7.09 3.32 2.32
N VAL A 85 8.40 3.54 2.24
CA VAL A 85 9.32 2.76 1.41
C VAL A 85 10.33 2.02 2.30
N PRO A 86 10.82 0.84 1.87
CA PRO A 86 11.94 0.18 2.53
C PRO A 86 13.16 1.09 2.63
N PRO A 87 13.96 1.03 3.72
CA PRO A 87 15.09 1.94 3.94
C PRO A 87 16.07 2.03 2.76
N ALA A 88 16.32 0.91 2.08
CA ALA A 88 17.20 0.85 0.90
C ALA A 88 16.72 1.67 -0.30
N LEU A 89 15.45 2.08 -0.33
CA LEU A 89 14.85 2.89 -1.40
C LEU A 89 14.64 4.36 -0.98
N ALA A 90 14.72 4.67 0.32
CA ALA A 90 14.36 5.98 0.86
C ALA A 90 15.11 7.15 0.19
N GLU A 91 16.43 7.03 0.05
CA GLU A 91 17.26 8.06 -0.58
C GLU A 91 16.86 8.30 -2.05
N ARG A 92 16.61 7.23 -2.80
CA ARG A 92 16.22 7.33 -4.21
C ARG A 92 14.87 8.00 -4.39
N PHE A 93 13.91 7.74 -3.50
CA PHE A 93 12.61 8.40 -3.52
C PHE A 93 12.69 9.85 -3.06
N ALA A 94 13.55 10.19 -2.10
CA ALA A 94 13.76 11.56 -1.67
C ALA A 94 14.34 12.45 -2.78
N LEU A 95 15.24 11.90 -3.61
CA LEU A 95 15.79 12.59 -4.78
C LEU A 95 14.78 12.71 -5.92
N GLY A 96 13.85 11.75 -6.04
CA GLY A 96 12.83 11.68 -7.09
C GLY A 96 11.60 12.54 -6.82
N SER A 97 11.73 13.68 -6.13
CA SER A 97 10.60 14.60 -5.96
C SER A 97 10.07 15.03 -7.32
N ALA A 98 8.75 14.92 -7.53
CA ALA A 98 8.11 15.47 -8.70
C ALA A 98 8.46 16.96 -8.79
N ALA A 99 9.21 17.34 -9.83
CA ALA A 99 9.40 18.73 -10.22
C ALA A 99 8.06 19.35 -10.65
#